data_AF-A0A661NZJ2-F1
#
_entry.id   AF-A0A661NZJ2-F1
#
_cell.length_a   1.000
_cell.length_b   1.000
_cell.length_c   1.000
_cell.angle_alpha   90.00
_cell.angle_beta   90.00
_cell.angle_gamma   90.00
#
_symmetry.space_group_name_H-M   'P 1'
#
loop_
_entity.id
_entity.type
_entity.pdbx_description
1 polymer ?
#
loop_
_entity_poly.entity_id
_entity_poly.type
_entity_poly.pdbx_seq_one_letter_code
_entity_poly.pdbx_strand_id
1 'polypeptide(L)'
;MSLADLQSGYQGSQWLPTMIDVLNRRYSNGWYVMDQMKNDPWLANSFPQWFNLGSWGGMIESIDTACHEETHGYDFDQAMNYSNKHLYYMGSNLEVVATKLNFFARNQIYNQVTQGGSVTSMYDSTYLTGTQGSYDFIFLADELTAYINGLACATVVGDHLTQGGSFRDGAAAHLYYLQVYLRVARTQYSSLYNQWKADPDWQQFVRFSWARGHYWTDVSMQFGQLGINDAAIWNRINDPSNLSEIQLFTGDTPSVVACTP
;
A
#
# COMPACT_ATOMS: atom_id res chain seq x y z
N MET A 1 7.84 -21.21 -7.50
CA MET A 1 9.09 -21.91 -7.11
C MET A 1 8.88 -22.50 -5.72
N SER A 2 9.37 -23.70 -5.38
CA SER A 2 9.11 -24.26 -4.03
C SER A 2 9.83 -23.47 -2.91
N LEU A 3 9.23 -23.44 -1.71
CA LEU A 3 9.83 -22.91 -0.47
C LEU A 3 10.09 -24.02 0.58
N ALA A 4 9.90 -25.29 0.21
CA ALA A 4 9.92 -26.41 1.17
C ALA A 4 11.27 -26.59 1.89
N ASP A 5 12.39 -26.31 1.20
CA ASP A 5 13.73 -26.36 1.79
C ASP A 5 13.88 -25.27 2.87
N LEU A 6 13.46 -24.03 2.57
CA LEU A 6 13.48 -22.91 3.52
C LEU A 6 12.60 -23.20 4.74
N GLN A 7 11.42 -23.77 4.52
CA GLN A 7 10.53 -24.17 5.61
C GLN A 7 11.15 -25.28 6.48
N SER A 8 11.75 -26.30 5.86
CA SER A 8 12.34 -27.43 6.58
C SER A 8 13.58 -27.05 7.41
N GLY A 9 14.34 -26.07 6.91
CA GLY A 9 15.57 -25.57 7.54
C GLY A 9 15.38 -24.33 8.41
N TYR A 10 14.13 -23.87 8.60
CA TYR A 10 13.87 -22.59 9.24
C TYR A 10 14.42 -22.52 10.67
N GLN A 11 15.15 -21.44 10.97
CA GLN A 11 15.61 -21.11 12.30
C GLN A 11 15.21 -19.67 12.60
N GLY A 12 14.56 -19.43 13.74
CA GLY A 12 14.08 -18.08 14.09
C GLY A 12 15.19 -17.04 14.22
N SER A 13 16.42 -17.45 14.55
CA SER A 13 17.59 -16.56 14.54
C SER A 13 18.03 -16.12 13.14
N GLN A 14 17.49 -16.74 12.08
CA GLN A 14 17.76 -16.47 10.66
C GLN A 14 16.51 -15.95 9.94
N TRP A 15 15.53 -15.40 10.67
CA TRP A 15 14.25 -14.97 10.11
C TRP A 15 14.42 -14.00 8.93
N LEU A 16 15.28 -12.98 9.06
CA LEU A 16 15.42 -11.92 8.04
C LEU A 16 16.09 -12.44 6.77
N PRO A 17 17.28 -13.09 6.83
CA PRO A 17 17.86 -13.74 5.65
C PRO A 17 16.90 -14.73 4.98
N THR A 18 16.11 -15.47 5.77
CA THR A 18 15.14 -16.43 5.21
C THR A 18 13.98 -15.72 4.51
N MET A 19 13.42 -14.67 5.11
CA MET A 19 12.35 -13.85 4.51
C MET A 19 12.82 -13.23 3.19
N ILE A 20 14.05 -12.70 3.16
CA ILE A 20 14.66 -12.16 1.93
C ILE A 20 14.80 -13.25 0.86
N ASP A 21 15.23 -14.48 1.21
CA ASP A 21 15.32 -15.58 0.22
C ASP A 21 13.94 -16.07 -0.26
N VAL A 22 12.92 -16.07 0.60
CA VAL A 22 11.53 -16.33 0.21
C VAL A 22 11.10 -15.34 -0.88
N LEU A 23 11.31 -14.04 -0.66
CA LEU A 23 10.97 -13.01 -1.62
C LEU A 23 11.83 -13.11 -2.88
N ASN A 24 13.13 -13.41 -2.76
CA ASN A 24 14.01 -13.56 -3.93
C ASN A 24 13.49 -14.63 -4.90
N ARG A 25 12.93 -15.73 -4.37
CA ARG A 25 12.39 -16.84 -5.16
C ARG A 25 11.00 -16.60 -5.73
N ARG A 26 10.21 -15.72 -5.11
CA ARG A 26 8.77 -15.59 -5.38
C ARG A 26 8.35 -14.22 -5.90
N TYR A 27 9.06 -13.16 -5.52
CA TYR A 27 8.72 -11.78 -5.83
C TYR A 27 9.94 -10.85 -5.75
N SER A 28 10.61 -10.64 -6.88
CA SER A 28 11.83 -9.82 -6.96
C SER A 28 11.65 -8.38 -6.48
N ASN A 29 10.46 -7.78 -6.62
CA ASN A 29 10.22 -6.43 -6.11
C ASN A 29 10.16 -6.38 -4.58
N GLY A 30 9.55 -7.38 -3.93
CA GLY A 30 9.59 -7.50 -2.48
C GLY A 30 10.99 -7.78 -1.98
N TRP A 31 11.73 -8.64 -2.70
CA TRP A 31 13.14 -8.91 -2.38
C TRP A 31 13.99 -7.65 -2.42
N TYR A 32 13.84 -6.85 -3.47
CA TYR A 32 14.63 -5.64 -3.66
C TYR A 32 14.50 -4.69 -2.47
N VAL A 33 13.27 -4.33 -2.08
CA VAL A 33 13.06 -3.39 -0.97
C VAL A 33 13.58 -3.96 0.35
N MET A 34 13.31 -5.23 0.63
CA MET A 34 13.79 -5.89 1.84
C MET A 34 15.33 -6.00 1.89
N ASP A 35 16.00 -6.19 0.75
CA ASP A 35 17.46 -6.24 0.69
C ASP A 35 18.10 -4.85 0.85
N GLN A 36 17.48 -3.82 0.28
CA GLN A 36 17.91 -2.42 0.49
C GLN A 36 17.77 -2.02 1.95
N MET A 37 16.68 -2.43 2.60
CA MET A 37 16.35 -2.02 3.96
C MET A 37 16.75 -3.03 5.04
N LYS A 38 17.49 -4.10 4.72
CA LYS A 38 17.87 -5.15 5.69
C LYS A 38 18.64 -4.68 6.94
N ASN A 39 19.16 -3.45 6.92
CA ASN A 39 19.86 -2.82 8.04
C ASN A 39 19.01 -1.77 8.76
N ASP A 40 17.72 -1.63 8.42
CA ASP A 40 16.80 -0.73 9.10
C ASP A 40 16.74 -1.11 10.61
N PRO A 41 17.02 -0.16 11.52
CA PRO A 41 16.85 -0.37 12.95
C PRO A 41 15.45 -0.86 13.35
N TRP A 42 14.40 -0.56 12.59
CA TRP A 42 13.05 -1.03 12.86
C TRP A 42 12.95 -2.56 12.69
N LEU A 43 13.52 -3.14 11.62
CA LEU A 43 13.60 -4.61 11.45
C LEU A 43 14.41 -5.26 12.56
N ALA A 44 15.49 -4.62 12.99
CA ALA A 44 16.36 -5.19 14.03
C ALA A 44 15.75 -5.12 15.44
N ASN A 45 15.06 -4.02 15.75
CA ASN A 45 14.67 -3.70 17.13
C ASN A 45 13.17 -3.82 17.39
N SER A 46 12.33 -3.35 16.47
CA SER A 46 10.89 -3.26 16.68
C SER A 46 10.20 -4.52 16.18
N PHE A 47 10.42 -4.89 14.91
CA PHE A 47 9.71 -5.98 14.25
C PHE A 47 9.70 -7.31 15.05
N PRO A 48 10.81 -7.78 15.65
CA PRO A 48 10.82 -9.02 16.42
C PRO A 48 10.02 -8.98 17.73
N GLN A 49 9.65 -7.78 18.21
CA GLN A 49 8.81 -7.63 19.40
C GLN A 49 7.32 -7.84 19.11
N TRP A 50 6.91 -7.64 17.85
CA TRP A 50 5.50 -7.69 17.44
C TRP A 50 5.12 -9.05 16.82
N PHE A 51 6.10 -9.80 16.31
CA PHE A 51 5.85 -11.03 15.55
C PHE A 51 6.54 -12.25 16.13
N ASN A 52 5.89 -13.41 15.98
CA ASN A 52 6.47 -14.69 16.38
C ASN A 52 7.44 -15.22 15.31
N LEU A 53 8.63 -14.62 15.26
CA LEU A 53 9.69 -15.01 14.33
C LEU A 53 10.39 -16.31 14.72
N GLY A 54 10.02 -16.94 15.84
CA GLY A 54 10.54 -18.25 16.24
C GLY A 54 10.03 -19.42 15.39
N SER A 55 9.00 -19.20 14.56
CA SER A 55 8.36 -20.23 13.74
C SER A 55 8.25 -19.80 12.28
N TRP A 56 8.25 -20.77 11.35
CA TRP A 56 8.05 -20.51 9.92
C TRP A 56 6.73 -19.79 9.67
N GLY A 57 5.63 -20.29 10.27
CA GLY A 57 4.31 -19.69 10.12
C GLY A 57 4.29 -18.22 10.55
N GLY A 58 4.82 -17.92 11.74
CA GLY A 58 4.85 -16.54 12.22
C GLY A 58 5.76 -15.60 11.42
N MET A 59 6.80 -16.09 10.76
CA MET A 59 7.63 -15.30 9.84
C MET A 59 6.95 -15.07 8.49
N ILE A 60 6.30 -16.09 7.93
CA ILE A 60 5.55 -15.97 6.68
C ILE A 60 4.33 -15.07 6.85
N GLU A 61 3.61 -15.19 7.96
CA GLU A 61 2.42 -14.36 8.24
C GLU A 61 2.77 -12.89 8.51
N SER A 62 4.03 -12.56 8.83
CA SER A 62 4.48 -11.17 9.04
C SER A 62 5.10 -10.51 7.80
N ILE A 63 5.24 -11.24 6.69
CA ILE A 63 5.93 -10.75 5.48
C ILE A 63 5.25 -9.52 4.85
N ASP A 64 3.92 -9.44 4.97
CA ASP A 64 3.13 -8.28 4.55
C ASP A 64 3.61 -7.03 5.27
N THR A 65 3.59 -7.07 6.61
CA THR A 65 3.96 -5.94 7.45
C THR A 65 5.42 -5.57 7.26
N ALA A 66 6.32 -6.55 7.10
CA ALA A 66 7.71 -6.24 6.76
C ALA A 66 7.79 -5.44 5.44
N CYS A 67 7.20 -5.94 4.35
CA CYS A 67 7.23 -5.21 3.09
C CYS A 67 6.51 -3.86 3.14
N HIS A 68 5.44 -3.73 3.92
CA HIS A 68 4.70 -2.48 4.13
C HIS A 68 5.59 -1.44 4.80
N GLU A 69 6.15 -1.76 5.96
CA GLU A 69 6.93 -0.82 6.76
C GLU A 69 8.28 -0.50 6.11
N GLU A 70 8.93 -1.48 5.47
CA GLU A 70 10.16 -1.22 4.71
C GLU A 70 9.90 -0.42 3.42
N THR A 71 8.67 -0.41 2.89
CA THR A 71 8.31 0.54 1.82
C THR A 71 8.38 1.96 2.35
N HIS A 72 7.83 2.24 3.54
CA HIS A 72 7.94 3.55 4.17
C HIS A 72 9.39 3.93 4.41
N GLY A 73 10.17 3.03 5.01
CA GLY A 73 11.59 3.27 5.27
C GLY A 73 12.34 3.65 4.00
N TYR A 74 12.14 2.89 2.92
CA TYR A 74 12.74 3.19 1.62
C TYR A 74 12.28 4.53 1.05
N ASP A 75 10.97 4.79 1.01
CA ASP A 75 10.39 6.00 0.43
C ASP A 75 10.92 7.26 1.13
N PHE A 76 10.96 7.26 2.47
CA PHE A 76 11.48 8.39 3.25
C PHE A 76 13.00 8.54 3.14
N ASP A 77 13.77 7.44 3.17
CA ASP A 77 15.21 7.50 3.01
C ASP A 77 15.60 8.05 1.64
N GLN A 78 14.96 7.57 0.57
CA GLN A 78 15.19 8.07 -0.77
C GLN A 78 14.69 9.50 -0.95
N ALA A 79 13.60 9.90 -0.29
CA ALA A 79 13.10 11.27 -0.34
C ALA A 79 14.12 12.29 0.21
N MET A 80 15.07 11.89 1.07
CA MET A 80 16.15 12.76 1.54
C MET A 80 17.11 13.18 0.41
N ASN A 81 17.18 12.42 -0.68
CA ASN A 81 17.98 12.76 -1.86
C ASN A 81 17.38 13.91 -2.68
N TYR A 82 16.16 14.36 -2.33
CA TYR A 82 15.45 15.41 -3.06
C TYR A 82 15.02 16.54 -2.11
N SER A 83 15.25 17.79 -2.54
CA SER A 83 14.85 18.96 -1.74
C SER A 83 13.34 19.21 -1.75
N ASN A 84 12.67 18.93 -2.86
CA ASN A 84 11.26 19.25 -3.07
C ASN A 84 10.46 18.10 -3.70
N LYS A 85 10.97 16.86 -3.62
CA LYS A 85 10.27 15.67 -4.10
C LYS A 85 10.13 14.62 -3.01
N HIS A 86 9.20 13.70 -3.21
CA HIS A 86 9.05 12.48 -2.44
C HIS A 86 9.03 11.29 -3.41
N LEU A 87 9.71 10.21 -3.04
CA LEU A 87 9.78 9.00 -3.84
C LEU A 87 8.72 8.03 -3.33
N TYR A 88 8.03 7.35 -4.25
CA TYR A 88 7.13 6.24 -3.94
C TYR A 88 7.62 4.97 -4.64
N TYR A 89 7.99 3.96 -3.86
CA TYR A 89 8.45 2.68 -4.36
C TYR A 89 7.27 1.83 -4.81
N MET A 90 7.28 1.48 -6.10
CA MET A 90 6.25 0.61 -6.71
C MET A 90 6.84 -0.71 -7.23
N GLY A 91 8.15 -0.81 -7.31
CA GLY A 91 8.88 -2.01 -7.70
C GLY A 91 10.31 -1.69 -8.08
N SER A 92 11.13 -2.73 -8.22
CA SER A 92 12.58 -2.60 -8.47
C SER A 92 12.95 -1.81 -9.73
N ASN A 93 12.03 -1.66 -10.68
CA ASN A 93 12.20 -0.88 -11.90
C ASN A 93 11.09 0.17 -12.08
N LEU A 94 10.33 0.46 -11.03
CA LEU A 94 9.22 1.40 -11.07
C LEU A 94 9.17 2.19 -9.76
N GLU A 95 9.58 3.45 -9.84
CA GLU A 95 9.47 4.42 -8.78
C GLU A 95 8.79 5.67 -9.34
N VAL A 96 7.98 6.33 -8.52
CA VAL A 96 7.41 7.63 -8.88
C VAL A 96 8.02 8.69 -7.97
N VAL A 97 8.78 9.62 -8.55
CA VAL A 97 9.44 10.70 -7.81
C VAL A 97 8.62 11.97 -7.95
N ALA A 98 7.60 12.11 -7.09
CA ALA A 98 6.61 13.17 -7.19
C ALA A 98 7.04 14.48 -6.54
N THR A 99 6.68 15.59 -7.19
CA THR A 99 6.87 16.92 -6.62
C THR A 99 6.03 17.09 -5.34
N LYS A 100 6.64 17.60 -4.26
CA LYS A 100 5.94 17.97 -3.03
C LYS A 100 5.11 19.23 -3.28
N LEU A 101 3.84 19.03 -3.64
CA LEU A 101 2.85 20.09 -3.82
C LEU A 101 2.16 20.42 -2.49
N ASN A 102 1.33 21.46 -2.48
CA ASN A 102 0.49 21.77 -1.32
C ASN A 102 -0.70 20.82 -1.28
N PHE A 103 -0.89 20.17 -0.12
CA PHE A 103 -1.98 19.23 0.15
C PHE A 103 -2.77 19.66 1.40
N PHE A 104 -3.94 19.06 1.61
CA PHE A 104 -4.72 19.23 2.83
C PHE A 104 -4.63 17.97 3.72
N ALA A 105 -4.93 18.12 5.00
CA ALA A 105 -4.84 17.01 5.96
C ALA A 105 -5.81 15.86 5.60
N ARG A 106 -5.40 14.60 5.80
CA ARG A 106 -6.23 13.42 5.53
C ARG A 106 -7.54 13.42 6.31
N ASN A 107 -7.57 14.02 7.51
CA ASN A 107 -8.80 14.13 8.30
C ASN A 107 -9.93 14.91 7.59
N GLN A 108 -9.61 15.70 6.56
CA GLN A 108 -10.63 16.42 5.78
C GLN A 108 -11.54 15.48 4.96
N ILE A 109 -11.14 14.22 4.74
CA ILE A 109 -11.98 13.22 4.06
C ILE A 109 -12.82 12.36 5.02
N TYR A 110 -12.61 12.47 6.33
CA TYR A 110 -13.21 11.58 7.33
C TYR A 110 -14.73 11.53 7.26
N ASN A 111 -15.39 12.69 7.15
CA ASN A 111 -16.85 12.76 7.13
C ASN A 111 -17.44 12.09 5.88
N GLN A 112 -16.76 12.20 4.74
CA GLN A 112 -17.18 11.62 3.47
C GLN A 112 -16.95 10.11 3.47
N VAL A 113 -15.86 9.64 4.07
CA VAL A 113 -15.57 8.21 4.22
C VAL A 113 -16.59 7.52 5.13
N THR A 114 -16.95 8.15 6.25
CA THR A 114 -17.82 7.57 7.29
C THR A 114 -19.32 7.76 7.03
N GLN A 115 -19.68 8.53 6.00
CA GLN A 115 -21.07 8.84 5.70
C GLN A 115 -21.89 7.57 5.40
N GLY A 116 -22.96 7.36 6.17
CA GLY A 116 -23.86 6.21 5.98
C GLY A 116 -23.32 4.87 6.48
N GLY A 117 -22.30 4.90 7.35
CA GLY A 117 -21.68 3.71 7.94
C GLY A 117 -20.38 3.35 7.25
N SER A 118 -19.30 3.33 8.03
CA SER A 118 -17.96 3.02 7.54
C SER A 118 -17.75 1.52 7.36
N VAL A 119 -17.27 1.16 6.17
CA VAL A 119 -16.78 -0.19 5.84
C VAL A 119 -15.26 -0.33 6.03
N THR A 120 -14.59 0.77 6.40
CA THR A 120 -13.14 0.89 6.62
C THR A 120 -12.82 1.33 8.06
N SER A 121 -13.73 1.14 9.02
CA SER A 121 -13.69 1.80 10.34
C SER A 121 -12.38 1.63 11.12
N MET A 122 -11.70 0.48 11.00
CA MET A 122 -10.38 0.24 11.57
C MET A 122 -9.30 1.16 10.95
N TYR A 123 -9.34 1.34 9.64
CA TYR A 123 -8.44 2.22 8.92
C TYR A 123 -8.82 3.69 9.14
N ASP A 124 -10.10 4.02 9.26
CA ASP A 124 -10.53 5.39 9.48
C ASP A 124 -9.96 5.92 10.81
N SER A 125 -10.11 5.13 11.88
CA SER A 125 -9.64 5.50 13.20
C SER A 125 -8.12 5.66 13.24
N THR A 126 -7.41 4.79 12.52
CA THR A 126 -5.94 4.81 12.44
C THR A 126 -5.42 5.98 11.61
N TYR A 127 -5.96 6.21 10.42
CA TYR A 127 -5.33 7.06 9.40
C TYR A 127 -6.00 8.41 9.17
N LEU A 128 -7.26 8.57 9.58
CA LEU A 128 -8.03 9.78 9.31
C LEU A 128 -8.32 10.59 10.60
N THR A 129 -7.86 10.12 11.76
CA THR A 129 -8.05 10.79 13.05
C THR A 129 -6.74 11.00 13.80
N GLY A 130 -6.78 11.78 14.88
CA GLY A 130 -5.61 12.06 15.71
C GLY A 130 -4.45 12.68 14.93
N THR A 131 -3.22 12.30 15.31
CA THR A 131 -1.99 12.77 14.66
C THR A 131 -1.89 12.28 13.22
N GLN A 132 -2.19 11.01 12.95
CA GLN A 132 -2.15 10.43 11.61
C GLN A 132 -3.07 11.17 10.63
N GLY A 133 -4.28 11.52 11.09
CA GLY A 133 -5.22 12.32 10.31
C GLY A 133 -4.73 13.74 10.00
N SER A 134 -3.73 14.26 10.71
CA SER A 134 -3.15 15.59 10.43
C SER A 134 -2.14 15.59 9.29
N TYR A 135 -1.63 14.41 8.90
CA TYR A 135 -0.75 14.27 7.75
C TYR A 135 -1.48 14.56 6.46
N ASP A 136 -0.74 14.85 5.39
CA ASP A 136 -1.31 15.27 4.11
C ASP A 136 -1.31 14.12 3.08
N PHE A 137 -1.49 14.46 1.80
CA PHE A 137 -1.54 13.48 0.73
C PHE A 137 -0.22 12.77 0.49
N ILE A 138 0.95 13.36 0.84
CA ILE A 138 2.24 12.68 0.68
C ILE A 138 2.21 11.38 1.47
N PHE A 139 1.83 11.48 2.73
CA PHE A 139 1.77 10.32 3.57
C PHE A 139 0.55 9.41 3.23
N LEU A 140 -0.54 9.94 2.67
CA LEU A 140 -1.67 9.08 2.22
C LEU A 140 -1.24 8.22 1.02
N ALA A 141 -0.50 8.83 0.10
CA ALA A 141 0.08 8.18 -1.06
C ALA A 141 1.09 7.10 -0.65
N ASP A 142 1.93 7.41 0.34
CA ASP A 142 2.91 6.49 0.93
C ASP A 142 2.23 5.27 1.60
N GLU A 143 1.18 5.45 2.42
CA GLU A 143 0.37 4.33 2.93
C GLU A 143 -0.24 3.49 1.81
N LEU A 144 -0.76 4.13 0.76
CA LEU A 144 -1.32 3.41 -0.38
C LEU A 144 -0.27 2.51 -1.05
N THR A 145 0.94 3.02 -1.29
CA THR A 145 2.00 2.21 -1.89
C THR A 145 2.50 1.12 -0.95
N ALA A 146 2.65 1.41 0.33
CA ALA A 146 3.03 0.44 1.35
C ALA A 146 2.00 -0.70 1.46
N TYR A 147 0.70 -0.42 1.52
CA TYR A 147 -0.34 -1.45 1.54
C TYR A 147 -0.38 -2.29 0.25
N ILE A 148 -0.17 -1.68 -0.92
CA ILE A 148 -0.10 -2.44 -2.18
C ILE A 148 1.14 -3.35 -2.20
N ASN A 149 2.28 -2.87 -1.72
CA ASN A 149 3.52 -3.65 -1.65
C ASN A 149 3.42 -4.79 -0.63
N GLY A 150 2.85 -4.52 0.54
CA GLY A 150 2.53 -5.53 1.57
C GLY A 150 1.64 -6.62 0.99
N LEU A 151 0.51 -6.25 0.37
CA LEU A 151 -0.40 -7.21 -0.26
C LEU A 151 0.32 -8.06 -1.31
N ALA A 152 1.18 -7.46 -2.13
CA ALA A 152 1.97 -8.20 -3.12
C ALA A 152 2.88 -9.24 -2.46
N CYS A 153 3.61 -8.87 -1.40
CA CYS A 153 4.45 -9.80 -0.64
C CYS A 153 3.65 -10.92 0.03
N ALA A 154 2.50 -10.60 0.62
CA ALA A 154 1.59 -11.59 1.21
C ALA A 154 1.06 -12.58 0.16
N THR A 155 0.69 -12.06 -1.00
CA THR A 155 0.10 -12.83 -2.11
C THR A 155 1.04 -13.92 -2.60
N VAL A 156 2.33 -13.63 -2.73
CA VAL A 156 3.29 -14.60 -3.30
C VAL A 156 3.64 -15.75 -2.35
N VAL A 157 3.18 -15.68 -1.10
CA VAL A 157 3.27 -16.75 -0.09
C VAL A 157 1.90 -17.18 0.43
N GLY A 158 0.81 -16.83 -0.25
CA GLY A 158 -0.55 -17.12 0.19
C GLY A 158 -0.84 -18.61 0.38
N ASP A 159 -0.09 -19.49 -0.29
CA ASP A 159 -0.11 -20.95 -0.14
C ASP A 159 0.45 -21.44 1.21
N HIS A 160 1.13 -20.58 1.96
CA HIS A 160 1.71 -20.88 3.27
C HIS A 160 1.00 -20.19 4.44
N LEU A 161 -0.02 -19.35 4.17
CA LEU A 161 -0.76 -18.63 5.21
C LEU A 161 -1.78 -19.54 5.89
N THR A 162 -1.73 -19.56 7.23
CA THR A 162 -2.66 -20.35 8.05
C THR A 162 -3.70 -19.49 8.76
N GLN A 163 -3.35 -18.24 9.05
CA GLN A 163 -4.23 -17.25 9.65
C GLN A 163 -4.73 -16.23 8.62
N GLY A 164 -5.94 -15.73 8.86
CA GLY A 164 -6.51 -14.63 8.08
C GLY A 164 -5.91 -13.28 8.48
N GLY A 165 -5.68 -12.41 7.51
CA GLY A 165 -5.21 -11.04 7.68
C GLY A 165 -6.00 -10.07 6.81
N SER A 166 -5.97 -8.78 7.15
CA SER A 166 -6.72 -7.73 6.46
C SER A 166 -5.91 -7.07 5.33
N PHE A 167 -5.03 -7.82 4.67
CA PHE A 167 -4.05 -7.29 3.71
C PHE A 167 -4.73 -6.68 2.47
N ARG A 168 -5.68 -7.39 1.86
CA ARG A 168 -6.52 -6.86 0.77
C ARG A 168 -7.35 -5.66 1.26
N ASP A 169 -7.89 -5.74 2.47
CA ASP A 169 -8.73 -4.70 3.04
C ASP A 169 -7.98 -3.37 3.15
N GLY A 170 -6.71 -3.40 3.57
CA GLY A 170 -5.87 -2.20 3.73
C GLY A 170 -5.55 -1.51 2.40
N ALA A 171 -5.17 -2.30 1.39
CA ALA A 171 -4.96 -1.79 0.03
C ALA A 171 -6.27 -1.22 -0.56
N ALA A 172 -7.39 -1.93 -0.39
CA ALA A 172 -8.70 -1.46 -0.84
C ALA A 172 -9.12 -0.17 -0.10
N ALA A 173 -8.92 -0.08 1.22
CA ALA A 173 -9.26 1.10 1.99
C ALA A 173 -8.51 2.34 1.48
N HIS A 174 -7.21 2.21 1.17
CA HIS A 174 -6.42 3.33 0.67
C HIS A 174 -6.72 3.71 -0.78
N LEU A 175 -7.13 2.76 -1.63
CA LEU A 175 -7.70 3.07 -2.95
C LEU A 175 -9.01 3.86 -2.83
N TYR A 176 -9.87 3.47 -1.88
CA TYR A 176 -11.08 4.23 -1.58
C TYR A 176 -10.76 5.63 -1.07
N TYR A 177 -9.80 5.76 -0.15
CA TYR A 177 -9.36 7.07 0.34
C TYR A 177 -8.80 7.96 -0.76
N LEU A 178 -8.04 7.40 -1.70
CA LEU A 178 -7.57 8.13 -2.88
C LEU A 178 -8.75 8.76 -3.64
N GLN A 179 -9.79 7.98 -3.95
CA GLN A 179 -10.97 8.49 -4.66
C GLN A 179 -11.68 9.62 -3.87
N VAL A 180 -11.88 9.42 -2.56
CA VAL A 180 -12.55 10.42 -1.71
C VAL A 180 -11.69 11.68 -1.55
N TYR A 181 -10.37 11.53 -1.45
CA TYR A 181 -9.43 12.63 -1.38
C TYR A 181 -9.44 13.45 -2.67
N LEU A 182 -9.44 12.79 -3.83
CA LEU A 182 -9.61 13.45 -5.12
C LEU A 182 -10.95 14.20 -5.23
N ARG A 183 -12.04 13.60 -4.74
CA ARG A 183 -13.34 14.29 -4.68
C ARG A 183 -13.30 15.54 -3.82
N VAL A 184 -12.80 15.45 -2.60
CA VAL A 184 -12.71 16.59 -1.66
C VAL A 184 -11.82 17.67 -2.26
N ALA A 185 -10.69 17.29 -2.86
CA ALA A 185 -9.83 18.20 -3.59
C ALA A 185 -10.59 18.92 -4.71
N ARG A 186 -11.27 18.18 -5.58
CA ARG A 186 -12.02 18.76 -6.72
C ARG A 186 -13.12 19.72 -6.27
N THR A 187 -13.84 19.36 -5.21
CA THR A 187 -15.05 20.06 -4.78
C THR A 187 -14.80 21.20 -3.79
N GLN A 188 -13.74 21.13 -2.99
CA GLN A 188 -13.46 22.09 -1.91
C GLN A 188 -12.12 22.81 -2.09
N TYR A 189 -11.17 22.21 -2.81
CA TYR A 189 -9.81 22.74 -3.02
C TYR A 189 -9.45 22.79 -4.51
N SER A 190 -10.35 23.29 -5.36
CA SER A 190 -10.25 23.18 -6.82
C SER A 190 -8.95 23.70 -7.43
N SER A 191 -8.35 24.75 -6.85
CA SER A 191 -7.03 25.25 -7.25
C SER A 191 -5.93 24.20 -7.05
N LEU A 192 -5.92 23.54 -5.88
CA LEU A 192 -4.96 22.47 -5.59
C LEU A 192 -5.22 21.26 -6.49
N TYR A 193 -6.48 20.83 -6.63
CA TYR A 193 -6.84 19.73 -7.52
C TYR A 193 -6.35 19.96 -8.97
N ASN A 194 -6.54 21.16 -9.51
CA ASN A 194 -6.09 21.50 -10.85
C ASN A 194 -4.55 21.48 -10.96
N GLN A 195 -3.84 21.89 -9.91
CA GLN A 195 -2.39 21.81 -9.85
C GLN A 195 -1.92 20.36 -9.89
N TRP A 196 -2.48 19.50 -9.03
CA TRP A 196 -2.10 18.08 -8.95
C TRP A 196 -2.47 17.33 -10.23
N LYS A 197 -3.65 17.62 -10.80
CA LYS A 197 -4.10 17.03 -12.05
C LYS A 197 -3.18 17.41 -13.23
N ALA A 198 -2.61 18.60 -13.23
CA ALA A 198 -1.68 19.04 -14.28
C ALA A 198 -0.24 18.51 -14.06
N ASP A 199 0.07 17.98 -12.88
CA ASP A 199 1.40 17.48 -12.55
C ASP A 199 1.61 16.05 -13.09
N PRO A 200 2.62 15.83 -13.94
CA PRO A 200 2.83 14.53 -14.57
C PRO A 200 3.24 13.44 -13.57
N ASP A 201 3.95 13.79 -12.49
CA ASP A 201 4.38 12.80 -11.50
C ASP A 201 3.16 12.32 -10.69
N TRP A 202 2.23 13.21 -10.36
CA TRP A 202 0.99 12.84 -9.68
C TRP A 202 -0.01 12.12 -10.59
N GLN A 203 -0.05 12.44 -11.88
CA GLN A 203 -0.77 11.63 -12.87
C GLN A 203 -0.23 10.20 -12.91
N GLN A 204 1.10 10.07 -12.98
CA GLN A 204 1.78 8.78 -13.00
C GLN A 204 1.52 7.99 -11.70
N PHE A 205 1.62 8.65 -10.54
CA PHE A 205 1.33 8.03 -9.25
C PHE A 205 -0.08 7.44 -9.20
N VAL A 206 -1.10 8.23 -9.50
CA VAL A 206 -2.50 7.79 -9.41
C VAL A 206 -2.76 6.61 -10.36
N ARG A 207 -2.22 6.68 -11.59
CA ARG A 207 -2.38 5.62 -12.59
C ARG A 207 -1.76 4.31 -12.14
N PHE A 208 -0.50 4.33 -11.71
CA PHE A 208 0.17 3.11 -11.28
C PHE A 208 -0.38 2.56 -9.97
N SER A 209 -0.69 3.40 -8.98
CA SER A 209 -1.29 2.93 -7.73
C SER A 209 -2.65 2.28 -7.98
N TRP A 210 -3.47 2.86 -8.86
CA TRP A 210 -4.75 2.26 -9.26
C TRP A 210 -4.58 0.91 -9.97
N ALA A 211 -3.71 0.84 -10.98
CA ALA A 211 -3.46 -0.41 -11.71
C ALA A 211 -2.87 -1.52 -10.82
N ARG A 212 -1.87 -1.18 -10.01
CA ARG A 212 -1.22 -2.14 -9.12
C ARG A 212 -2.17 -2.63 -8.03
N GLY A 213 -2.98 -1.74 -7.46
CA GLY A 213 -3.98 -2.09 -6.48
C GLY A 213 -5.02 -3.08 -7.04
N HIS A 214 -5.52 -2.84 -8.25
CA HIS A 214 -6.40 -3.78 -8.94
C HIS A 214 -5.70 -5.12 -9.23
N TYR A 215 -4.51 -5.09 -9.82
CA TYR A 215 -3.76 -6.29 -10.18
C TYR A 215 -3.51 -7.20 -8.96
N TRP A 216 -2.98 -6.65 -7.86
CA TRP A 216 -2.67 -7.46 -6.68
C TRP A 216 -3.92 -7.92 -5.94
N THR A 217 -5.01 -7.15 -5.99
CA THR A 217 -6.31 -7.63 -5.51
C THR A 217 -6.75 -8.86 -6.30
N ASP A 218 -6.75 -8.79 -7.64
CA ASP A 218 -7.22 -9.90 -8.48
C ASP A 218 -6.37 -11.16 -8.28
N VAL A 219 -5.04 -11.02 -8.25
CA VAL A 219 -4.13 -12.16 -8.03
C VAL A 219 -4.31 -12.77 -6.64
N SER A 220 -4.59 -11.96 -5.62
CA SER A 220 -4.72 -12.41 -4.24
C SER A 220 -6.06 -13.07 -3.91
N MET A 221 -7.08 -12.96 -4.77
CA MET A 221 -8.41 -13.57 -4.58
C MET A 221 -8.37 -15.10 -4.46
N GLN A 222 -7.31 -15.75 -4.98
CA GLN A 222 -7.15 -17.20 -4.84
C GLN A 222 -6.83 -17.63 -3.39
N PHE A 223 -6.43 -16.71 -2.52
CA PHE A 223 -6.11 -16.96 -1.11
C PHE A 223 -7.11 -16.25 -0.21
N GLY A 224 -8.09 -17.00 0.30
CA GLY A 224 -9.16 -16.45 1.14
C GLY A 224 -8.63 -15.74 2.40
N GLN A 225 -7.50 -16.19 2.93
CA GLN A 225 -6.82 -15.68 4.11
C GLN A 225 -6.36 -14.22 3.97
N LEU A 226 -6.23 -13.70 2.74
CA LEU A 226 -5.68 -12.35 2.53
C LEU A 226 -6.68 -11.21 2.69
N GLY A 227 -7.95 -11.48 2.99
CA GLY A 227 -8.95 -10.43 3.21
C GLY A 227 -10.06 -10.87 4.15
N ILE A 228 -10.67 -9.90 4.81
CA ILE A 228 -11.71 -10.10 5.83
C ILE A 228 -13.03 -9.47 5.36
N ASN A 229 -12.99 -8.20 4.96
CA ASN A 229 -14.14 -7.40 4.57
C ASN A 229 -13.89 -6.61 3.26
N ASP A 230 -12.90 -7.01 2.48
CA ASP A 230 -12.49 -6.32 1.26
C ASP A 230 -13.64 -6.16 0.25
N ALA A 231 -14.56 -7.13 0.16
CA ALA A 231 -15.73 -7.03 -0.73
C ALA A 231 -16.62 -5.81 -0.43
N ALA A 232 -16.84 -5.47 0.84
CA ALA A 232 -17.65 -4.31 1.22
C ALA A 232 -16.93 -2.99 0.87
N ILE A 233 -15.60 -2.98 0.96
CA ILE A 233 -14.77 -1.83 0.58
C ILE A 233 -14.77 -1.66 -0.94
N TRP A 234 -14.61 -2.75 -1.70
CA TRP A 234 -14.69 -2.75 -3.16
C TRP A 234 -16.06 -2.28 -3.69
N ASN A 235 -17.15 -2.56 -2.98
CA ASN A 235 -18.46 -1.99 -3.31
C ASN A 235 -18.46 -0.45 -3.23
N ARG A 236 -17.70 0.14 -2.30
CA ARG A 236 -17.49 1.60 -2.27
C ARG A 236 -16.59 2.04 -3.43
N ILE A 237 -15.46 1.37 -3.66
CA ILE A 237 -14.52 1.72 -4.74
C ILE A 237 -15.21 1.73 -6.10
N ASN A 238 -16.08 0.74 -6.34
CA ASN A 238 -16.82 0.54 -7.58
C ASN A 238 -18.11 1.36 -7.68
N ASP A 239 -18.45 2.15 -6.66
CA ASP A 239 -19.56 3.10 -6.77
C ASP A 239 -19.26 4.08 -7.94
N PRO A 240 -20.20 4.26 -8.89
CA PRO A 240 -19.97 5.14 -10.05
C PRO A 240 -19.49 6.54 -9.67
N SER A 241 -19.95 7.09 -8.55
CA SER A 241 -19.52 8.40 -8.07
C SER A 241 -18.04 8.39 -7.69
N ASN A 242 -17.53 7.31 -7.08
CA ASN A 242 -16.13 7.20 -6.67
C ASN A 242 -15.23 6.89 -7.86
N LEU A 243 -15.65 5.96 -8.74
CA LEU A 243 -14.98 5.67 -10.01
C LEU A 243 -14.82 6.91 -10.88
N SER A 244 -15.81 7.81 -10.88
CA SER A 244 -15.75 9.04 -11.67
C SER A 244 -14.57 9.94 -11.27
N GLU A 245 -14.08 9.88 -10.03
CA GLU A 245 -12.97 10.72 -9.58
C GLU A 245 -11.63 10.28 -10.20
N ILE A 246 -11.43 8.97 -10.41
CA ILE A 246 -10.28 8.46 -11.15
C ILE A 246 -10.32 8.94 -12.60
N GLN A 247 -11.49 8.90 -13.24
CA GLN A 247 -11.65 9.39 -14.60
C GLN A 247 -11.46 10.90 -14.72
N LEU A 248 -12.04 11.67 -13.80
CA LEU A 248 -11.91 13.12 -13.80
C LEU A 248 -10.47 13.55 -13.57
N PHE A 249 -9.72 12.83 -12.74
CA PHE A 249 -8.31 13.12 -12.48
C PHE A 249 -7.43 12.71 -13.66
N THR A 250 -7.51 11.46 -14.09
CA THR A 250 -6.58 10.89 -15.09
C THR A 250 -6.92 11.25 -16.53
N GLY A 251 -8.20 11.51 -16.83
CA GLY A 251 -8.71 11.69 -18.19
C GLY A 251 -9.14 10.39 -18.89
N ASP A 252 -8.88 9.22 -18.29
CA ASP A 252 -9.22 7.90 -18.84
C ASP A 252 -10.23 7.16 -17.97
N THR A 253 -10.97 6.20 -18.53
CA THR A 253 -11.88 5.40 -17.70
C THR A 253 -11.09 4.59 -16.67
N PRO A 254 -11.65 4.31 -15.48
CA PRO A 254 -10.91 3.58 -14.44
C PRO A 254 -10.48 2.18 -14.87
N SER A 255 -11.24 1.55 -15.77
CA SER A 255 -10.88 0.29 -16.42
C SER A 255 -9.65 0.40 -17.32
N VAL A 256 -9.51 1.50 -18.07
CA VAL A 256 -8.33 1.77 -18.89
C VAL A 256 -7.13 2.02 -17.99
N VAL A 257 -7.29 2.86 -16.95
CA VAL A 257 -6.21 3.11 -15.99
C VAL A 257 -5.74 1.81 -15.31
N ALA A 258 -6.66 0.89 -14.99
CA ALA A 258 -6.30 -0.37 -14.35
C ALA A 258 -5.49 -1.32 -15.26
N CYS A 259 -5.70 -1.26 -16.58
CA CYS A 259 -5.08 -2.17 -17.55
C CYS A 259 -3.85 -1.57 -18.25
N THR A 260 -3.87 -0.26 -18.50
CA THR A 260 -2.86 0.50 -19.24
C THR A 260 -2.55 1.80 -18.47
N PRO A 261 -1.89 1.69 -17.30
CA PRO A 261 -1.53 2.84 -16.48
C PRO A 261 -0.52 3.77 -17.16
#